data_AF-A0A931LBZ0-F1
#
_entry.id   AF-A0A931LBZ0-F1
#
_cell.length_a   1.000
_cell.length_b   1.000
_cell.length_c   1.000
_cell.angle_alpha   90.00
_cell.angle_beta   90.00
_cell.angle_gamma   90.00
#
_symmetry.space_group_name_H-M   'P 1'
#
loop_
_entity.id
_entity.type
_entity.pdbx_description
1 polymer ?
#
loop_
_entity_poly.entity_id
_entity_poly.type
_entity_poly.pdbx_seq_one_letter_code
_entity_poly.pdbx_strand_id
1 'polypeptide(L)'
;MTFSGGSYGEVGRWVRSFLTSHAKRVDPRIEVDVEADGEREGVSYGARLRLGQRTTGVIELDYKEVAANRGNLAWCAALAERVKQLATTELTPSVPVRR
;
A
#
# COMPACT_ATOMS: atom_id res chain seq x y z
N MET A 1 10.11 24.13 -2.68
CA MET A 1 8.68 24.51 -2.79
C MET A 1 7.89 23.53 -1.95
N THR A 2 7.18 24.01 -0.93
CA THR A 2 6.44 23.15 0.01
C THR A 2 5.00 23.07 -0.46
N PHE A 3 4.64 22.00 -1.17
CA PHE A 3 3.23 21.67 -1.38
C PHE A 3 2.63 21.26 -0.03
N SER A 4 1.41 21.70 0.29
CA SER A 4 0.66 21.27 1.50
C SER A 4 0.44 19.74 1.59
N GLY A 5 0.84 19.00 0.56
CA GLY A 5 0.86 17.53 0.48
C GLY A 5 2.07 16.84 1.12
N GLY A 6 3.07 17.57 1.62
CA GLY A 6 4.28 16.99 2.23
C GLY A 6 5.36 16.59 1.21
N SER A 7 6.60 16.48 1.67
CA SER A 7 7.74 16.01 0.88
C SER A 7 7.56 14.56 0.42
N TYR A 8 8.27 14.17 -0.64
CA TYR A 8 8.28 12.79 -1.14
C TYR A 8 8.57 11.78 -0.02
N GLY A 9 9.57 12.04 0.84
CA GLY A 9 9.85 11.18 1.99
C GLY A 9 8.71 11.10 3.01
N GLU A 10 8.00 12.20 3.28
CA GLU A 10 6.84 12.19 4.19
C GLU A 10 5.65 11.43 3.60
N VAL A 11 5.40 11.61 2.30
CA VAL A 11 4.34 10.89 1.59
C VAL A 11 4.67 9.40 1.52
N GLY A 12 5.93 9.01 1.28
CA GLY A 12 6.36 7.61 1.33
C GLY A 12 6.17 6.96 2.71
N ARG A 13 6.48 7.68 3.79
CA ARG A 13 6.17 7.20 5.16
C ARG A 13 4.67 7.03 5.40
N TRP A 14 3.87 7.96 4.89
CA TRP A 14 2.41 7.86 4.96
C TRP A 14 1.91 6.63 4.20
N VAL A 15 2.38 6.42 2.96
CA VAL A 15 2.06 5.24 2.12
C VAL A 15 2.36 3.97 2.88
N ARG A 16 3.59 3.82 3.40
CA ARG A 16 3.99 2.64 4.17
C ARG A 16 3.06 2.40 5.36
N SER A 17 2.77 3.44 6.13
CA SER A 17 1.94 3.35 7.34
C SER A 17 0.49 2.99 7.01
N PHE A 18 -0.06 3.60 5.96
CA PHE A 18 -1.41 3.35 5.47
C PHE A 18 -1.56 1.90 5.01
N LEU A 19 -0.73 1.47 4.07
CA LEU A 19 -0.76 0.11 3.52
C LEU A 19 -0.56 -0.93 4.63
N THR A 20 0.40 -0.72 5.53
CA THR A 20 0.66 -1.63 6.66
C THR A 20 -0.57 -1.76 7.56
N SER A 21 -1.21 -0.63 7.90
CA SER A 21 -2.38 -0.62 8.80
C SER A 21 -3.59 -1.33 8.17
N HIS A 22 -3.76 -1.26 6.85
CA HIS A 22 -4.85 -1.94 6.16
C HIS A 22 -4.56 -3.41 5.86
N ALA A 23 -3.31 -3.75 5.51
CA ALA A 23 -2.89 -5.13 5.32
C ALA A 23 -2.98 -5.95 6.62
N LYS A 24 -2.56 -5.37 7.76
CA LYS A 24 -2.62 -6.02 9.08
C LYS A 24 -4.04 -6.30 9.58
N ARG A 25 -5.07 -5.64 9.01
CA ARG A 25 -6.47 -5.97 9.30
C ARG A 25 -6.91 -7.28 8.65
N VAL A 26 -6.21 -7.74 7.61
CA VAL A 26 -6.45 -9.04 6.95
C VAL A 26 -5.71 -10.14 7.70
N ASP A 27 -4.39 -10.01 7.85
CA ASP A 27 -3.58 -10.88 8.69
C ASP A 27 -2.47 -10.04 9.35
N PRO A 28 -2.33 -10.05 10.69
CA PRO A 28 -1.35 -9.22 11.41
C PRO A 28 0.12 -9.53 11.05
N ARG A 29 0.38 -10.70 10.45
CA ARG A 29 1.71 -11.14 9.99
C ARG A 29 2.08 -10.57 8.62
N ILE A 30 1.15 -9.92 7.92
CA ILE A 30 1.46 -9.28 6.64
C ILE A 30 2.42 -8.10 6.88
N GLU A 31 3.46 -8.06 6.07
CA GLU A 31 4.45 -7.01 5.99
C GLU A 31 4.27 -6.22 4.68
N VAL A 32 4.71 -4.95 4.68
CA VAL A 32 4.65 -4.08 3.52
C VAL A 32 6.03 -3.53 3.23
N ASP A 33 6.52 -3.85 2.05
CA ASP A 33 7.75 -3.34 1.49
C ASP A 33 7.41 -2.21 0.52
N VAL A 34 7.99 -1.02 0.72
CA VAL A 34 7.78 0.15 -0.14
C VAL A 34 9.12 0.57 -0.73
N GLU A 35 9.21 0.51 -2.04
CA GLU A 35 10.34 0.94 -2.85
C GLU A 35 10.08 2.37 -3.33
N ALA A 36 10.99 3.28 -2.96
CA ALA A 36 10.88 4.73 -3.22
C ALA A 36 12.18 5.32 -3.81
N ASP A 37 13.17 4.48 -4.08
CA ASP A 37 14.50 4.92 -4.52
C ASP A 37 14.67 4.71 -6.04
N GLY A 38 15.74 5.26 -6.60
CA GLY A 38 16.10 5.07 -8.01
C GLY A 38 15.14 5.79 -8.96
N GLU A 39 14.69 5.11 -10.01
CA GLU A 39 13.79 5.69 -11.04
C GLU A 39 12.43 6.13 -10.48
N ARG A 40 12.06 5.65 -9.28
CA ARG A 40 10.82 5.98 -8.58
C ARG A 40 10.93 7.25 -7.74
N GLU A 41 12.15 7.68 -7.42
CA GLU A 41 12.39 8.79 -6.50
C GLU A 41 11.76 10.08 -7.04
N GLY A 42 10.88 10.69 -6.24
CA GLY A 42 10.13 11.89 -6.62
C GLY A 42 9.00 11.67 -7.63
N VAL A 43 8.78 10.44 -8.11
CA VAL A 43 7.79 10.11 -9.14
C VAL A 43 6.69 9.20 -8.61
N SER A 44 7.05 8.06 -8.02
CA SER A 44 6.09 7.03 -7.59
C SER A 44 6.61 6.20 -6.43
N TYR A 45 5.77 5.32 -5.91
CA TYR A 45 6.11 4.31 -4.91
C TYR A 45 5.71 2.93 -5.41
N GLY A 46 6.59 1.95 -5.21
CA GLY A 46 6.32 0.55 -5.49
C GLY A 46 6.06 -0.19 -4.19
N ALA A 47 4.81 -0.56 -3.92
CA ALA A 47 4.50 -1.31 -2.71
C ALA A 47 4.24 -2.79 -3.00
N ARG A 48 4.72 -3.67 -2.13
CA ARG A 48 4.41 -5.11 -2.15
C ARG A 48 3.96 -5.54 -0.77
N LEU A 49 2.95 -6.41 -0.73
CA LEU A 49 2.53 -7.06 0.49
C LEU A 49 3.23 -8.42 0.56
N ARG A 50 3.70 -8.81 1.75
CA ARG A 50 4.39 -10.09 1.99
C ARG A 50 3.78 -10.84 3.17
N LEU A 51 3.60 -12.15 3.01
CA LEU A 51 3.22 -13.08 4.08
C LEU A 51 4.10 -14.33 4.00
N GLY A 52 5.09 -14.42 4.89
CA GLY A 52 6.11 -15.46 4.81
C GLY A 52 6.89 -15.37 3.49
N GLN A 53 6.83 -16.43 2.67
CA GLN A 53 7.48 -16.50 1.36
C GLN A 53 6.59 -15.99 0.21
N ARG A 54 5.33 -15.63 0.47
CA ARG A 54 4.41 -15.12 -0.55
C ARG A 54 4.50 -13.61 -0.63
N THR A 55 4.51 -13.09 -1.85
CA THR A 55 4.50 -11.66 -2.14
C THR A 55 3.47 -11.38 -3.21
N THR A 56 2.80 -10.23 -3.10
CA THR A 56 1.88 -9.76 -4.13
C THR A 56 2.61 -9.16 -5.33
N GLY A 57 1.87 -8.92 -6.40
CA GLY A 57 2.28 -7.96 -7.43
C GLY A 57 2.60 -6.57 -6.87
N VAL A 58 3.30 -5.74 -7.67
CA VAL A 58 3.62 -4.35 -7.31
C VAL A 58 2.38 -3.48 -7.37
N ILE A 59 2.09 -2.79 -6.28
CA ILE A 59 1.11 -1.70 -6.23
C ILE A 59 1.88 -0.42 -6.55
N GLU A 60 1.74 0.05 -7.79
CA GLU A 60 2.26 1.34 -8.22
C GLU A 60 1.38 2.47 -7.68
N LEU A 61 1.99 3.46 -7.03
CA LEU A 61 1.32 4.64 -6.49
C LEU A 61 2.05 5.91 -6.93
N ASP A 62 1.41 6.75 -7.74
CA ASP A 62 1.99 8.02 -8.18
C ASP A 62 2.15 9.01 -7.02
N TYR A 63 3.30 9.67 -6.92
CA TYR A 63 3.57 10.61 -5.83
C TYR A 63 2.58 11.77 -5.80
N LYS A 64 2.27 12.37 -6.96
CA LYS A 64 1.39 13.54 -7.03
C LYS A 64 -0.04 13.16 -6.69
N GLU A 65 -0.50 12.00 -7.16
CA GLU A 65 -1.83 11.48 -6.84
C GLU A 65 -1.97 11.25 -5.33
N VAL A 66 -1.01 10.57 -4.70
CA VAL A 66 -1.04 10.31 -3.26
C VAL A 66 -0.97 11.62 -2.48
N ALA A 67 -0.06 12.52 -2.84
CA ALA A 67 0.10 13.79 -2.16
C ALA A 67 -1.19 14.64 -2.21
N ALA A 68 -1.93 14.58 -3.32
CA ALA A 68 -3.19 15.28 -3.50
C ALA A 68 -4.37 14.60 -2.77
N ASN A 69 -4.40 13.26 -2.70
CA ASN A 69 -5.59 12.52 -2.25
C ASN A 69 -5.47 11.89 -0.85
N ARG A 70 -4.32 11.92 -0.18
CA ARG A 70 -4.15 11.32 1.16
C ARG A 70 -5.10 11.87 2.24
N GLY A 71 -5.71 13.03 2.02
CA GLY A 71 -6.76 13.60 2.88
C GLY A 71 -8.19 13.30 2.42
N ASN A 72 -8.38 12.69 1.24
CA ASN A 72 -9.67 12.35 0.67
C ASN A 72 -10.12 10.98 1.15
N LEU A 73 -11.19 10.94 1.96
CA LEU A 73 -11.70 9.71 2.57
C LEU A 73 -12.17 8.68 1.54
N ALA A 74 -12.77 9.10 0.43
CA ALA A 74 -13.25 8.18 -0.60
C ALA A 74 -12.08 7.50 -1.32
N TRP A 75 -11.04 8.26 -1.63
CA TRP A 75 -9.81 7.72 -2.24
C TRP A 75 -9.09 6.78 -1.27
N CYS A 76 -8.96 7.16 0.00
CA CYS A 76 -8.40 6.29 1.04
C CYS A 76 -9.21 5.00 1.20
N ALA A 77 -10.55 5.06 1.19
CA ALA A 77 -11.39 3.87 1.27
C ALA A 77 -11.17 2.94 0.07
N ALA A 78 -11.11 3.48 -1.15
CA ALA A 78 -10.83 2.69 -2.35
C ALA A 78 -9.45 2.00 -2.29
N LEU A 79 -8.41 2.73 -1.87
CA LEU A 79 -7.07 2.17 -1.71
C LEU A 79 -7.05 1.10 -0.61
N ALA A 80 -7.72 1.32 0.51
CA ALA A 80 -7.84 0.35 1.59
C ALA A 80 -8.50 -0.95 1.13
N GLU A 81 -9.59 -0.87 0.37
CA GLU A 81 -10.25 -2.06 -0.18
C GLU A 81 -9.36 -2.80 -1.19
N ARG A 82 -8.66 -2.08 -2.07
CA ARG A 82 -7.68 -2.68 -2.99
C ARG A 82 -6.61 -3.47 -2.24
N VAL A 83 -6.04 -2.91 -1.17
CA VAL A 83 -5.01 -3.58 -0.34
C VAL A 83 -5.55 -4.83 0.32
N LYS A 84 -6.76 -4.76 0.89
CA LYS A 84 -7.38 -5.93 1.54
C LYS A 84 -7.68 -7.03 0.54
N GLN A 85 -8.18 -6.67 -0.65
CA GLN A 85 -8.46 -7.62 -1.73
C GLN A 85 -7.18 -8.33 -2.15
N LEU A 86 -6.10 -7.60 -2.48
CA LEU A 86 -4.81 -8.17 -2.84
C LEU A 86 -4.26 -9.12 -1.76
N ALA A 87 -4.28 -8.68 -0.50
CA ALA A 87 -3.86 -9.52 0.62
C ALA A 87 -4.67 -10.83 0.70
N THR A 88 -5.98 -10.75 0.50
CA THR A 88 -6.86 -11.92 0.59
C THR A 88 -6.68 -12.86 -0.61
N THR A 89 -6.57 -12.32 -1.82
CA THR A 89 -6.52 -13.13 -3.04
C THR A 89 -5.14 -13.76 -3.29
N GLU A 90 -4.06 -13.06 -2.94
CA GLU A 90 -2.70 -13.48 -3.29
C GLU A 90 -1.89 -14.02 -2.10
N LEU A 91 -2.17 -13.59 -0.87
CA LEU A 91 -1.37 -13.98 0.30
C LEU A 91 -2.06 -15.01 1.18
N THR A 92 -3.33 -14.82 1.49
CA THR A 92 -4.04 -15.77 2.34
C THR A 92 -4.36 -17.04 1.54
N PRO A 93 -4.01 -18.24 2.03
CA PRO A 93 -4.50 -19.45 1.40
C PRO A 93 -6.03 -19.40 1.44
N SER A 94 -6.69 -19.59 0.29
CA SER A 94 -8.12 -19.85 0.26
C SER A 94 -8.38 -20.98 1.27
N VAL A 95 -9.05 -20.65 2.38
CA VAL A 95 -9.65 -21.69 3.21
C VAL A 95 -10.74 -22.26 2.32
N PRO A 96 -10.64 -23.52 1.83
CA PRO A 96 -11.78 -24.11 1.17
C PRO A 96 -12.89 -24.11 2.21
N VAL A 97 -13.98 -23.39 1.93
CA VAL A 97 -15.25 -23.54 2.64
C VAL A 97 -15.58 -25.02 2.57
N ARG A 98 -15.33 -25.75 3.66
CA ARG A 98 -15.88 -27.08 3.83
C ARG A 98 -17.38 -26.87 3.97
N ARG A 99 -18.10 -27.48 3.01
CA ARG A 99 -19.56 -27.51 2.89
C ARG A 99 -20.27 -27.73 4.20
#